data_AF-A0A7H9AWW7-F1
#
_entry.id   AF-A0A7H9AWW7-F1
#
_cell.length_a   1.000
_cell.length_b   1.000
_cell.length_c   1.000
_cell.angle_alpha   90.00
_cell.angle_beta   90.00
_cell.angle_gamma   90.00
#
_symmetry.space_group_name_H-M   'P 1'
#
loop_
_entity.id
_entity.type
_entity.pdbx_description
1 polymer ?
#
loop_
_entity_poly.entity_id
_entity_poly.type
_entity_poly.pdbx_seq_one_letter_code
_entity_poly.pdbx_strand_id
1 'polypeptide(L)'
;MLKFGGTLVSLAGRPLITAVSATYSPLVNSCQRKCYKSTLSIRALTYATNKRYSTFNAHSGKYNESSNATKKKKATVWPRIRAFTTFTISGALVIGAAGLSIIVIYLIGSELFSPSGDTRIFNRSVSIIEKDETARGLLHCEDTDTSKERLKAYGETFASDKWTRNRPISSSKKIDKYGKAHYYMRFHVESKNKRGLVHIEAVESQKHYQPDFTSMYIDVPGEKRYYLIKPKIHAVARPNGFLGVNWGPKRD
;
A
#
# COMPACT_ATOMS: atom_id res chain seq x y z
N MET A 1 -31.58 -71.72 -34.30
CA MET A 1 -31.84 -73.01 -33.62
C MET A 1 -31.05 -72.99 -32.31
N LEU A 2 -31.72 -73.29 -31.19
CA LEU A 2 -31.29 -73.20 -29.75
C LEU A 2 -31.29 -71.78 -29.16
N LYS A 3 -32.38 -71.27 -28.53
CA LYS A 3 -33.05 -71.57 -27.24
C LYS A 3 -32.35 -71.03 -25.96
N PHE A 4 -32.94 -69.94 -25.45
CA PHE A 4 -33.42 -69.66 -24.08
C PHE A 4 -32.75 -70.27 -22.85
N GLY A 5 -32.56 -69.43 -21.82
CA GLY A 5 -32.56 -69.88 -20.44
C GLY A 5 -32.09 -68.82 -19.43
N GLY A 6 -32.98 -67.91 -19.04
CA GLY A 6 -32.83 -67.14 -17.80
C GLY A 6 -33.47 -67.88 -16.63
N THR A 7 -33.00 -67.68 -15.40
CA THR A 7 -33.87 -67.66 -14.21
C THR A 7 -33.22 -66.87 -13.07
N LEU A 8 -34.05 -65.99 -12.50
CA LEU A 8 -33.97 -65.32 -11.21
C LEU A 8 -33.92 -66.31 -10.03
N VAL A 9 -33.58 -65.78 -8.84
CA VAL A 9 -34.13 -66.03 -7.48
C VAL A 9 -32.99 -65.76 -6.47
N SER A 10 -33.16 -65.24 -5.26
CA SER A 10 -34.16 -64.41 -4.57
C SER A 10 -33.68 -64.34 -3.11
N LEU A 11 -33.98 -63.22 -2.44
CA LEU A 11 -34.29 -63.08 -1.02
C LEU A 11 -33.21 -63.20 0.08
N ALA A 12 -33.17 -62.09 0.82
CA ALA A 12 -33.32 -62.00 2.28
C ALA A 12 -32.08 -62.18 3.17
N GLY A 13 -31.82 -61.13 3.96
CA GLY A 13 -30.90 -61.18 5.08
C GLY A 13 -30.53 -59.82 5.66
N ARG A 14 -31.51 -59.05 6.17
CA ARG A 14 -31.25 -58.09 7.26
C ARG A 14 -31.41 -58.86 8.58
N PRO A 15 -30.60 -58.55 9.60
CA PRO A 15 -31.19 -57.81 10.70
C PRO A 15 -30.29 -56.67 11.22
N LEU A 16 -30.99 -55.54 11.46
CA LEU A 16 -30.98 -54.71 12.65
C LEU A 16 -29.89 -55.02 13.71
N ILE A 17 -29.14 -54.01 14.13
CA ILE A 17 -28.93 -53.64 15.55
C ILE A 17 -28.10 -52.34 15.65
N THR A 18 -28.72 -51.39 16.36
CA THR A 18 -28.15 -50.32 17.20
C THR A 18 -27.52 -49.09 16.53
N ALA A 19 -28.39 -48.07 16.41
CA ALA A 19 -28.00 -46.67 16.49
C ALA A 19 -27.24 -46.39 17.79
N VAL A 20 -26.02 -45.87 17.67
CA VAL A 20 -25.42 -45.03 18.70
C VAL A 20 -25.38 -43.62 18.12
N SER A 21 -26.32 -42.79 18.58
CA SER A 21 -26.25 -41.35 18.46
C SER A 21 -24.98 -40.87 19.14
N ALA A 22 -23.91 -40.69 18.37
CA ALA A 22 -22.83 -39.81 18.77
C ALA A 22 -23.23 -38.40 18.29
N THR A 23 -23.98 -37.69 19.13
CA THR A 23 -24.11 -36.24 19.06
C THR A 23 -22.73 -35.64 19.30
N TYR A 24 -21.91 -35.57 18.25
CA TYR A 24 -20.76 -34.70 18.22
C TYR A 24 -21.26 -33.30 17.92
N SER A 25 -21.45 -32.56 19.01
CA SER A 25 -21.57 -31.11 19.03
C SER A 25 -20.48 -30.50 18.13
N PRO A 26 -20.81 -29.78 17.05
CA PRO A 26 -19.90 -28.77 16.59
C PRO A 26 -19.90 -27.71 17.68
N LEU A 27 -18.82 -27.62 18.45
CA LEU A 27 -18.43 -26.35 19.06
C LEU A 27 -18.18 -25.41 17.90
N VAL A 28 -19.27 -24.79 17.45
CA VAL A 28 -19.28 -23.57 16.67
C VAL A 28 -18.48 -22.60 17.53
N ASN A 29 -17.19 -22.47 17.20
CA ASN A 29 -16.42 -21.31 17.57
C ASN A 29 -17.12 -20.13 16.91
N SER A 30 -18.11 -19.59 17.61
CA SER A 30 -18.57 -18.22 17.53
C SER A 30 -17.38 -17.37 17.93
N CYS A 31 -16.40 -17.29 17.03
CA CYS A 31 -15.50 -16.18 16.97
C CYS A 31 -16.42 -15.01 16.71
N GLN A 32 -16.71 -14.25 17.76
CA GLN A 32 -17.46 -13.03 17.68
C GLN A 32 -16.79 -12.17 16.61
N ARG A 33 -17.39 -12.18 15.42
CA ARG A 33 -17.26 -11.10 14.48
C ARG A 33 -17.75 -9.90 15.26
N LYS A 34 -16.84 -9.12 15.84
CA LYS A 34 -17.03 -7.68 16.02
C LYS A 34 -17.19 -7.13 14.60
N CYS A 35 -18.39 -7.32 14.07
CA CYS A 35 -18.94 -6.51 13.02
C CYS A 35 -19.03 -5.12 13.63
N TYR A 36 -18.00 -4.31 13.43
CA TYR A 36 -18.17 -2.88 13.44
C TYR A 36 -19.13 -2.59 12.29
N LYS A 37 -20.44 -2.63 12.61
CA LYS A 37 -21.42 -1.90 11.83
C LYS A 37 -21.04 -0.43 12.01
N SER A 38 -20.13 0.07 11.17
CA SER A 38 -20.14 1.48 10.84
C SER A 38 -21.41 1.68 10.02
N THR A 39 -22.53 1.83 10.73
CA THR A 39 -23.65 2.56 10.19
C THR A 39 -23.09 3.93 9.82
N LEU A 40 -22.78 4.10 8.53
CA LEU A 40 -22.86 5.39 7.88
C LEU A 40 -24.34 5.79 7.96
N SER A 41 -24.73 6.23 9.15
CA SER A 41 -25.85 7.13 9.30
C SER A 41 -25.38 8.39 8.60
N ILE A 42 -25.78 8.53 7.34
CA ILE A 42 -25.87 9.82 6.68
C ILE A 42 -26.94 10.56 7.49
N ARG A 43 -26.52 11.12 8.63
CA ARG A 43 -27.22 12.25 9.23
C ARG A 43 -27.01 13.35 8.22
N ALA A 44 -28.00 13.54 7.36
CA ALA A 44 -28.27 14.84 6.78
C ALA A 44 -28.38 15.81 7.96
N LEU A 45 -27.26 16.46 8.30
CA LEU A 45 -27.27 17.66 9.09
C LEU A 45 -27.89 18.71 8.17
N THR A 46 -29.21 18.78 8.24
CA THR A 46 -29.98 19.96 7.88
C THR A 46 -29.30 21.16 8.51
N TYR A 47 -28.57 21.87 7.67
CA TYR A 47 -28.09 23.21 7.94
C TYR A 47 -29.33 24.10 8.03
N ALA A 48 -29.63 24.56 9.26
CA ALA A 48 -30.29 25.84 9.56
C ALA A 48 -30.91 25.77 10.97
N THR A 49 -30.08 25.62 12.00
CA THR A 49 -30.42 26.36 13.21
C THR A 49 -29.84 27.75 13.01
N ASN A 50 -30.75 28.70 12.73
CA ASN A 50 -30.51 30.12 12.90
C ASN A 50 -30.03 30.33 14.35
N LYS A 51 -28.73 30.18 14.60
CA LYS A 51 -28.10 30.77 15.76
C LYS A 51 -28.13 32.26 15.49
N ARG A 52 -29.23 32.87 15.93
CA ARG A 52 -29.34 34.30 16.14
C ARG A 52 -28.14 34.67 17.00
N TYR A 53 -27.16 35.32 16.39
CA TYR A 53 -26.14 36.03 17.11
C TYR A 53 -26.90 37.09 17.91
N SER A 54 -27.13 36.81 19.18
CA SER A 54 -27.65 37.80 20.12
C SER A 54 -26.56 38.85 20.29
N THR A 55 -26.63 39.91 19.49
CA THR A 55 -25.93 41.14 19.81
C THR A 55 -26.52 41.62 21.12
N PHE A 56 -25.78 41.40 22.21
CA PHE A 56 -26.05 41.95 23.54
C PHE A 56 -25.99 43.47 23.41
N ASN A 57 -27.12 44.10 23.05
CA ASN A 57 -27.52 45.51 23.15
C ASN A 57 -28.67 45.82 22.17
N ALA A 58 -29.81 45.15 22.30
CA ALA A 58 -31.07 45.67 21.78
C ALA A 58 -31.89 46.14 22.98
N HIS A 59 -31.62 47.35 23.44
CA HIS A 59 -32.47 48.01 24.43
C HIS A 59 -33.77 48.39 23.71
N SER A 60 -34.78 47.51 23.78
CA SER A 60 -36.15 47.86 23.38
C SER A 60 -36.68 48.85 24.42
N GLY A 61 -36.44 50.13 24.16
CA GLY A 61 -37.00 51.22 24.96
C GLY A 61 -38.52 51.19 24.84
N LYS A 62 -39.18 50.83 25.94
CA LYS A 62 -40.54 51.30 26.21
C LYS A 62 -40.44 52.80 26.50
N TYR A 63 -41.21 53.59 25.77
CA TYR A 63 -41.52 54.96 26.15
C TYR A 63 -42.15 54.94 27.55
N ASN A 64 -41.47 55.57 28.51
CA ASN A 64 -42.09 56.21 29.64
C ASN A 64 -41.29 57.48 29.89
N GLU A 65 -41.95 58.59 29.62
CA GLU A 65 -41.52 59.93 29.92
C GLU A 65 -41.44 60.10 31.43
N SER A 66 -40.25 60.37 31.94
CA SER A 66 -40.01 60.99 33.25
C SER A 66 -38.58 61.48 33.32
N SER A 67 -38.45 62.78 33.04
CA SER A 67 -37.60 63.79 33.68
C SER A 67 -36.21 63.40 34.26
N ASN A 68 -35.27 64.28 33.95
CA ASN A 68 -34.07 64.63 34.72
C ASN A 68 -32.91 63.61 34.77
N ALA A 69 -31.89 63.84 33.94
CA ALA A 69 -30.58 64.30 34.41
C ALA A 69 -29.53 64.19 33.28
N THR A 70 -28.94 65.33 32.95
CA THR A 70 -27.79 65.51 32.07
C THR A 70 -26.59 64.68 32.57
N LYS A 71 -26.31 63.53 31.96
CA LYS A 71 -25.00 62.88 32.04
C LYS A 71 -24.48 62.53 30.65
N LYS A 72 -23.57 63.38 30.16
CA LYS A 72 -22.81 63.20 28.92
C LYS A 72 -22.05 61.87 28.98
N LYS A 73 -22.56 60.83 28.33
CA LYS A 73 -21.84 59.55 28.15
C LYS A 73 -20.71 59.78 27.15
N LYS A 74 -19.50 60.09 27.63
CA LYS A 74 -18.29 60.10 26.81
C LYS A 74 -18.18 58.73 26.15
N ALA A 75 -18.21 58.68 24.81
CA ALA A 75 -18.13 57.44 24.05
C ALA A 75 -16.85 56.70 24.43
N THR A 76 -17.01 55.63 25.22
CA THR A 76 -15.91 54.86 25.76
C THR A 76 -15.25 54.11 24.61
N VAL A 77 -14.04 54.53 24.22
CA VAL A 77 -13.25 53.93 23.13
C VAL A 77 -12.75 52.52 23.48
N TRP A 78 -12.68 52.21 24.78
CA TRP A 78 -12.21 50.93 25.34
C TRP A 78 -12.93 49.65 24.86
N PRO A 79 -14.27 49.58 24.86
CA PRO A 79 -14.98 48.41 24.34
C PRO A 79 -14.67 48.10 22.87
N ARG A 80 -14.43 49.12 22.05
CA ARG A 80 -14.05 48.95 20.64
C ARG A 80 -12.66 48.34 20.53
N ILE A 81 -11.70 48.86 21.30
CA ILE A 81 -10.33 48.34 21.33
C ILE A 81 -10.32 46.86 21.78
N ARG A 82 -11.07 46.51 22.83
CA ARG A 82 -11.19 45.12 23.29
C ARG A 82 -11.81 44.19 22.25
N ALA A 83 -12.81 44.65 21.50
CA ALA A 83 -13.39 43.87 20.42
C ALA A 83 -12.39 43.62 19.28
N PHE A 84 -11.63 44.64 18.88
CA PHE A 84 -10.59 44.49 17.85
C PHE A 84 -9.44 43.57 18.31
N THR A 85 -9.00 43.65 19.57
CA THR A 85 -7.94 42.77 20.08
C THR A 85 -8.38 41.31 20.11
N THR A 86 -9.59 41.01 20.59
CA THR A 86 -10.09 39.63 20.66
C THR A 86 -10.31 39.02 19.28
N PHE A 87 -10.80 39.82 18.32
CA PHE A 87 -10.93 39.39 16.92
C PHE A 87 -9.57 39.09 16.30
N THR A 88 -8.57 39.96 16.52
CA THR A 88 -7.23 39.78 15.96
C THR A 88 -6.51 38.58 16.58
N ILE A 89 -6.63 38.37 17.90
CA ILE A 89 -6.01 37.22 18.59
C ILE A 89 -6.65 35.91 18.14
N SER A 90 -7.98 35.86 18.05
CA SER A 90 -8.70 34.66 17.60
C SER A 90 -8.42 34.37 16.12
N GLY A 91 -8.39 35.40 15.28
CA GLY A 91 -8.02 35.28 13.87
C GLY A 91 -6.58 34.79 13.69
N ALA A 92 -5.63 35.36 14.44
CA ALA A 92 -4.23 34.93 14.42
C ALA A 92 -4.08 33.47 14.89
N LEU A 93 -4.81 33.05 15.92
CA LEU A 93 -4.80 31.66 16.40
C LEU A 93 -5.30 30.70 15.31
N VAL A 94 -6.42 31.02 14.65
CA VAL A 94 -6.99 30.17 13.59
C VAL A 94 -6.06 30.11 12.38
N ILE A 95 -5.51 31.24 11.94
CA ILE A 95 -4.55 31.28 10.82
C ILE A 95 -3.28 30.52 11.18
N GLY A 96 -2.76 30.66 12.40
CA GLY A 96 -1.59 29.93 12.88
C GLY A 96 -1.82 28.42 12.89
N ALA A 97 -2.97 27.97 13.42
CA ALA A 97 -3.34 26.56 13.44
C ALA A 97 -3.53 25.99 12.02
N ALA A 98 -4.16 26.75 11.12
CA ALA A 98 -4.33 26.37 9.72
C ALA A 98 -3.00 26.32 8.95
N GLY A 99 -2.10 27.28 9.18
CA GLY A 99 -0.78 27.28 8.57
C GLY A 99 0.04 26.06 8.96
N LEU A 100 0.05 25.72 10.25
CA LEU A 100 0.75 24.54 10.74
C LEU A 100 0.17 23.24 10.17
N SER A 101 -1.15 23.12 10.09
CA SER A 101 -1.79 21.92 9.54
C SER A 101 -1.47 21.74 8.05
N ILE A 102 -1.46 22.83 7.26
CA ILE A 102 -1.08 22.79 5.85
C ILE A 102 0.38 22.34 5.69
N ILE A 103 1.30 22.84 6.51
CA ILE A 103 2.72 22.43 6.46
C ILE A 103 2.86 20.92 6.73
N VAL A 104 2.18 20.40 7.77
CA VAL A 104 2.23 18.97 8.10
C VAL A 104 1.64 18.12 6.97
N ILE A 105 0.50 18.54 6.41
CA ILE A 105 -0.13 17.87 5.26
C ILE A 105 0.82 17.89 4.05
N TYR A 106 1.51 19.00 3.80
CA TYR A 106 2.49 19.11 2.72
C TYR A 106 3.67 18.16 2.92
N LEU A 107 4.24 18.09 4.13
CA LEU A 107 5.35 17.19 4.44
C LEU A 107 4.93 15.72 4.26
N ILE A 108 3.79 15.32 4.83
CA ILE A 108 3.26 13.96 4.68
C ILE A 108 2.96 13.65 3.21
N GLY A 109 2.36 14.59 2.48
CA GLY A 109 2.07 14.44 1.06
C GLY A 109 3.32 14.25 0.22
N SER A 110 4.36 15.04 0.49
CA SER A 110 5.63 14.96 -0.24
C SER A 110 6.36 13.63 -0.02
N GLU A 111 6.29 13.07 1.19
CA GLU A 111 6.87 11.76 1.51
C GLU A 111 6.06 10.61 0.89
N LEU A 112 4.72 10.66 1.02
CA LEU A 112 3.85 9.57 0.56
C LEU A 112 3.76 9.47 -0.97
N PHE A 113 3.78 10.61 -1.66
CA PHE A 113 3.66 10.67 -3.12
C PHE A 113 4.99 10.77 -3.84
N SER A 114 6.10 10.54 -3.14
CA SER A 114 7.41 10.46 -3.77
C SER A 114 7.40 9.40 -4.88
N PRO A 115 7.87 9.73 -6.09
CA PRO A 115 7.87 8.81 -7.23
C PRO A 115 8.70 7.55 -7.00
N SER A 116 9.69 7.65 -6.12
CA SER A 116 10.64 6.60 -5.82
C SER A 116 10.18 5.70 -4.67
N GLY A 117 8.88 5.66 -4.38
CA GLY A 117 8.33 4.82 -3.32
C GLY A 117 8.52 3.33 -3.60
N ASP A 118 8.88 2.57 -2.56
CA ASP A 118 9.14 1.13 -2.61
C ASP A 118 7.98 0.33 -3.22
N THR A 119 6.74 0.69 -2.87
CA THR A 119 5.52 0.04 -3.37
C THR A 119 5.35 0.20 -4.88
N ARG A 120 5.73 1.35 -5.44
CA ARG A 120 5.64 1.62 -6.88
C ARG A 120 6.68 0.82 -7.66
N ILE A 121 7.93 0.80 -7.15
CA ILE A 121 9.01 -0.01 -7.71
C ILE A 121 8.58 -1.49 -7.71
N PHE A 122 8.00 -1.97 -6.61
CA PHE A 122 7.54 -3.34 -6.46
C PHE A 122 6.42 -3.70 -7.43
N ASN A 123 5.33 -2.94 -7.44
CA ASN A 123 4.18 -3.21 -8.30
C ASN A 123 4.58 -3.20 -9.78
N ARG A 124 5.40 -2.22 -10.19
CA ARG A 124 5.90 -2.14 -11.57
C ARG A 124 6.77 -3.35 -11.93
N SER A 125 7.63 -3.78 -11.01
CA SER A 125 8.49 -4.96 -11.22
C SER A 125 7.67 -6.25 -11.33
N VAL A 126 6.68 -6.44 -10.45
CA VAL A 126 5.76 -7.59 -10.51
C VAL A 126 5.02 -7.60 -11.86
N SER A 127 4.50 -6.45 -12.30
CA SER A 127 3.85 -6.36 -13.62
C SER A 127 4.77 -6.67 -14.80
N ILE A 128 6.08 -6.42 -14.69
CA ILE A 128 7.04 -6.80 -15.73
C ILE A 128 7.23 -8.32 -15.74
N ILE A 129 7.38 -8.95 -14.58
CA ILE A 129 7.54 -10.42 -14.44
C ILE A 129 6.29 -11.15 -14.91
N GLU A 130 5.10 -10.67 -14.53
CA GLU A 130 3.83 -11.29 -14.92
C GLU A 130 3.58 -11.26 -16.43
N LYS A 131 4.18 -10.31 -17.15
CA LYS A 131 4.05 -10.17 -18.60
C LYS A 131 5.09 -10.99 -19.38
N ASP A 132 6.21 -11.33 -18.75
CA ASP A 132 7.33 -12.01 -19.39
C ASP A 132 7.12 -13.53 -19.46
N GLU A 133 7.00 -14.08 -20.67
CA GLU A 133 6.70 -15.51 -20.87
C GLU A 133 7.83 -16.42 -20.38
N THR A 134 9.09 -15.98 -20.53
CA THR A 134 10.26 -16.72 -20.05
C THR A 134 10.29 -16.85 -18.54
N ALA A 135 10.03 -15.78 -17.80
CA ALA A 135 9.95 -15.82 -16.34
C ALA A 135 8.83 -16.75 -15.86
N ARG A 136 7.69 -16.75 -16.56
CA ARG A 136 6.56 -17.64 -16.25
C ARG A 136 6.89 -19.10 -16.52
N GLY A 137 7.59 -19.38 -17.62
CA GLY A 137 8.13 -20.71 -17.94
C GLY A 137 9.08 -21.21 -16.86
N LEU A 138 10.01 -20.38 -16.38
CA LEU A 138 10.95 -20.74 -15.30
C LEU A 138 10.26 -21.03 -13.97
N LEU A 139 9.18 -20.31 -13.68
CA LEU A 139 8.35 -20.53 -12.49
C LEU A 139 7.39 -21.72 -12.63
N HIS A 140 7.32 -22.37 -13.80
CA HIS A 140 6.39 -23.45 -14.11
C HIS A 140 4.93 -23.02 -13.88
N CYS A 141 4.58 -21.85 -14.40
CA CYS A 141 3.20 -21.36 -14.34
C CYS A 141 2.31 -22.23 -15.25
N GLU A 142 1.12 -22.57 -14.76
CA GLU A 142 0.10 -23.26 -15.55
C GLU A 142 -0.69 -22.24 -16.36
N ASP A 143 -0.14 -21.84 -17.50
CA ASP A 143 -0.83 -20.94 -18.42
C ASP A 143 -1.55 -21.72 -19.51
N THR A 144 -2.85 -21.43 -19.67
CA THR A 144 -3.70 -21.92 -20.75
C THR A 144 -4.04 -20.75 -21.67
N ASP A 145 -4.37 -21.01 -22.94
CA ASP A 145 -4.76 -19.97 -23.91
C ASP A 145 -5.84 -19.00 -23.40
N THR A 146 -6.71 -19.48 -22.50
CA THR A 146 -7.84 -18.71 -21.95
C THR A 146 -7.53 -18.07 -20.59
N SER A 147 -6.53 -18.54 -19.84
CA SER A 147 -6.29 -18.09 -18.46
C SER A 147 -4.82 -18.14 -18.06
N LYS A 148 -4.33 -17.06 -17.44
CA LYS A 148 -3.00 -16.99 -16.85
C LYS A 148 -3.04 -17.23 -15.34
N GLU A 149 -2.09 -18.00 -14.83
CA GLU A 149 -1.95 -18.19 -13.39
C GLU A 149 -1.56 -16.88 -12.69
N ARG A 150 -2.27 -16.54 -11.61
CA ARG A 150 -1.97 -15.34 -10.81
C ARG A 150 -0.76 -15.62 -9.90
N LEU A 151 0.32 -14.88 -10.13
CA LEU A 151 1.50 -14.92 -9.29
C LEU A 151 1.26 -14.20 -7.96
N LYS A 152 1.85 -14.73 -6.89
CA LYS A 152 1.93 -14.04 -5.59
C LYS A 152 3.30 -13.42 -5.46
N ALA A 153 3.37 -12.21 -4.90
CA ALA A 153 4.64 -11.55 -4.62
C ALA A 153 4.63 -10.96 -3.21
N TYR A 154 5.76 -11.07 -2.51
CA TYR A 154 5.92 -10.58 -1.13
C TYR A 154 7.37 -10.22 -0.84
N GLY A 155 7.59 -9.33 0.12
CA GLY A 155 8.93 -8.87 0.52
C GLY A 155 9.85 -9.99 1.04
N GLU A 156 11.15 -9.71 1.10
CA GLU A 156 12.12 -10.61 1.74
C GLU A 156 11.99 -10.55 3.27
N THR A 157 12.15 -11.69 3.93
CA THR A 157 12.24 -11.75 5.40
C THR A 157 13.64 -11.36 5.84
N PHE A 158 13.76 -10.41 6.77
CA PHE A 158 15.04 -10.04 7.35
C PHE A 158 15.60 -11.21 8.19
N ALA A 159 16.90 -11.48 8.06
CA ALA A 159 17.54 -12.64 8.70
C ALA A 159 17.44 -12.65 10.24
N SER A 160 17.28 -11.48 10.86
CA SER A 160 17.15 -11.32 12.30
C SER A 160 15.75 -11.62 12.84
N ASP A 161 14.72 -11.63 11.99
CA ASP A 161 13.33 -11.78 12.43
C ASP A 161 12.67 -12.98 11.74
N LYS A 162 12.80 -14.14 12.40
CA LYS A 162 12.24 -15.42 11.93
C LYS A 162 10.77 -15.59 12.32
N TRP A 163 10.20 -14.73 13.17
CA TRP A 163 8.83 -14.85 13.68
C TRP A 163 7.86 -13.91 12.97
N THR A 164 8.31 -12.90 12.22
CA THR A 164 7.38 -12.03 11.48
C THR A 164 6.59 -12.82 10.42
N ARG A 165 5.27 -12.81 10.55
CA ARG A 165 4.36 -13.25 9.48
C ARG A 165 4.24 -12.24 8.35
N ASN A 166 4.36 -10.95 8.69
CA ASN A 166 4.27 -9.86 7.74
C ASN A 166 5.62 -9.66 7.05
N ARG A 167 5.62 -9.59 5.72
CA ARG A 167 6.83 -9.38 4.90
C ARG A 167 6.76 -8.00 4.23
N PRO A 168 7.24 -6.95 4.92
CA PRO A 168 7.19 -5.61 4.35
C PRO A 168 8.07 -5.51 3.10
N ILE A 169 7.60 -4.72 2.13
CA ILE A 169 8.38 -4.39 0.93
C ILE A 169 9.24 -3.18 1.29
N SER A 170 10.55 -3.33 1.17
CA SER A 170 11.49 -2.24 1.43
C SER A 170 12.64 -2.28 0.45
N SER A 171 13.08 -1.10 0.00
CA SER A 171 14.31 -0.94 -0.77
C SER A 171 15.41 -0.28 0.06
N SER A 172 16.66 -0.62 -0.27
CA SER A 172 17.84 0.07 0.27
C SER A 172 18.27 1.17 -0.70
N LYS A 173 18.36 2.41 -0.22
CA LYS A 173 18.85 3.56 -0.99
C LYS A 173 20.35 3.74 -0.81
N LYS A 174 21.10 3.87 -1.90
CA LYS A 174 22.51 4.26 -1.89
C LYS A 174 22.73 5.42 -2.85
N ILE A 175 23.57 6.38 -2.49
CA ILE A 175 23.90 7.51 -3.35
C ILE A 175 25.17 7.15 -4.11
N ASP A 176 25.12 7.23 -5.43
CA ASP A 176 26.28 7.01 -6.29
C ASP A 176 27.21 8.24 -6.31
N LYS A 177 28.42 8.08 -6.87
CA LYS A 177 29.43 9.14 -7.03
C LYS A 177 28.90 10.36 -7.78
N TYR A 178 27.95 10.16 -8.69
CA TYR A 178 27.30 11.23 -9.44
C TYR A 178 26.11 11.86 -8.70
N GLY A 179 25.91 11.55 -7.42
CA GLY A 179 24.82 12.09 -6.59
C GLY A 179 23.43 11.49 -6.90
N LYS A 180 23.34 10.44 -7.72
CA LYS A 180 22.07 9.78 -8.04
C LYS A 180 21.72 8.71 -7.01
N ALA A 181 20.45 8.62 -6.65
CA ALA A 181 19.97 7.56 -5.79
C ALA A 181 19.80 6.23 -6.55
N HIS A 182 20.45 5.19 -6.06
CA HIS A 182 20.25 3.80 -6.46
C HIS A 182 19.36 3.11 -5.42
N TYR A 183 18.34 2.42 -5.91
CA TYR A 183 17.39 1.65 -5.13
C TYR A 183 17.65 0.17 -5.37
N TYR A 184 17.94 -0.56 -4.29
CA TYR A 184 18.13 -2.00 -4.31
C TYR A 184 16.96 -2.66 -3.59
N MET A 185 16.23 -3.51 -4.30
CA MET A 185 15.08 -4.18 -3.72
C MET A 185 15.11 -5.67 -4.02
N ARG A 186 14.69 -6.46 -3.04
CA ARG A 186 14.61 -7.91 -3.11
C ARG A 186 13.25 -8.35 -2.64
N PHE A 187 12.63 -9.24 -3.42
CA PHE A 187 11.34 -9.82 -3.05
C PHE A 187 11.17 -11.17 -3.70
N HIS A 188 10.24 -11.95 -3.19
CA HIS A 188 9.94 -13.28 -3.72
C HIS A 188 8.70 -13.22 -4.61
N VAL A 189 8.72 -14.02 -5.65
CA VAL A 189 7.57 -14.32 -6.51
C VAL A 189 7.28 -15.80 -6.41
N GLU A 190 6.02 -16.16 -6.23
CA GLU A 190 5.57 -17.51 -6.00
C GLU A 190 4.43 -17.85 -6.97
N SER A 191 4.63 -18.94 -7.70
CA SER A 191 3.58 -19.68 -8.40
C SER A 191 3.12 -20.84 -7.51
N LYS A 192 2.14 -21.62 -7.96
CA LYS A 192 1.74 -22.87 -7.27
C LYS A 192 2.90 -23.87 -7.12
N ASN A 193 3.84 -23.88 -8.07
CA ASN A 193 4.86 -24.93 -8.18
C ASN A 193 6.23 -24.49 -7.67
N LYS A 194 6.72 -23.34 -8.14
CA LYS A 194 8.04 -22.79 -7.79
C LYS A 194 7.94 -21.37 -7.24
N ARG A 195 8.94 -21.02 -6.44
CA ARG A 195 9.21 -19.67 -5.97
C ARG A 195 10.53 -19.17 -6.53
N GLY A 196 10.60 -17.91 -6.92
CA GLY A 196 11.80 -17.22 -7.35
C GLY A 196 12.13 -16.05 -6.43
N LEU A 197 13.42 -15.74 -6.32
CA LEU A 197 13.91 -14.52 -5.69
C LEU A 197 14.21 -13.50 -6.79
N VAL A 198 13.65 -12.30 -6.68
CA VAL A 198 13.83 -11.21 -7.62
C VAL A 198 14.76 -10.19 -7.00
N HIS A 199 15.74 -9.73 -7.79
CA HIS A 199 16.62 -8.63 -7.43
C HIS A 199 16.46 -7.51 -8.43
N ILE A 200 16.29 -6.30 -7.91
CA ILE A 200 16.11 -5.09 -8.70
C ILE A 200 17.13 -4.06 -8.28
N GLU A 201 17.71 -3.44 -9.28
CA GLU A 201 18.45 -2.19 -9.19
C GLU A 201 17.75 -1.15 -10.05
N ALA A 202 17.29 -0.08 -9.41
CA ALA A 202 16.72 1.07 -10.07
C ALA A 202 17.55 2.32 -9.76
N VAL A 203 17.59 3.26 -10.69
CA VAL A 203 18.32 4.53 -10.53
C VAL A 203 17.34 5.67 -10.71
N GLU A 204 17.46 6.68 -9.88
CA GLU A 204 16.68 7.91 -10.02
C GLU A 204 16.93 8.56 -11.39
N SER A 205 15.85 8.80 -12.12
CA SER A 205 15.90 9.40 -13.45
C SER A 205 15.74 10.91 -13.33
N GLN A 206 16.52 11.66 -14.12
CA GLN A 206 16.33 13.11 -14.26
C GLN A 206 15.22 13.43 -15.27
N LYS A 207 14.90 12.49 -16.17
CA LYS A 207 13.94 12.69 -17.26
C LYS A 207 12.56 12.18 -16.91
N HIS A 208 12.50 11.02 -16.27
CA HIS A 208 11.26 10.38 -15.89
C HIS A 208 10.98 10.65 -14.42
N TYR A 209 9.71 10.89 -14.08
CA TYR A 209 9.30 10.98 -12.69
C TYR A 209 9.64 9.69 -11.93
N GLN A 210 9.50 8.53 -12.57
CA GLN A 210 9.76 7.22 -11.98
C GLN A 210 11.24 6.84 -12.07
N PRO A 211 11.79 6.06 -11.11
CA PRO A 211 13.13 5.51 -11.23
C PRO A 211 13.21 4.53 -12.42
N ASP A 212 14.35 4.55 -13.11
CA ASP A 212 14.61 3.70 -14.26
C ASP A 212 15.30 2.41 -13.81
N PHE A 213 14.79 1.26 -14.25
CA PHE A 213 15.39 -0.04 -13.93
C PHE A 213 16.69 -0.23 -14.71
N THR A 214 17.79 -0.40 -13.98
CA THR A 214 19.13 -0.61 -14.56
C THR A 214 19.45 -2.09 -14.66
N SER A 215 19.08 -2.88 -13.65
CA SER A 215 19.28 -4.32 -13.62
C SER A 215 18.08 -4.97 -12.94
N MET A 216 17.57 -6.04 -13.54
CA MET A 216 16.49 -6.83 -12.97
C MET A 216 16.65 -8.28 -13.38
N TYR A 217 16.69 -9.18 -12.39
CA TYR A 217 16.81 -10.60 -12.64
C TYR A 217 16.00 -11.41 -11.62
N ILE A 218 15.70 -12.64 -12.01
CA ILE A 218 15.02 -13.64 -11.19
C ILE A 218 15.90 -14.88 -11.04
N ASP A 219 16.05 -15.33 -9.81
CA ASP A 219 16.73 -16.55 -9.42
C ASP A 219 15.67 -17.57 -9.01
N VAL A 220 15.46 -18.59 -9.84
CA VAL A 220 14.56 -19.71 -9.54
C VAL A 220 15.39 -20.93 -9.15
N PRO A 221 15.10 -21.63 -8.04
CA PRO A 221 15.84 -22.83 -7.65
C PRO A 221 15.82 -23.90 -8.76
N GLY A 222 17.00 -24.39 -9.11
CA GLY A 222 17.19 -25.40 -10.17
C GLY A 222 17.35 -24.83 -11.57
N GLU A 223 17.07 -23.54 -11.77
CA GLU A 223 17.25 -22.87 -13.06
C GLU A 223 18.43 -21.90 -13.03
N LYS A 224 18.95 -21.56 -14.21
CA LYS A 224 19.95 -20.50 -14.34
C LYS A 224 19.29 -19.13 -14.10
N ARG A 225 20.01 -18.22 -13.45
CA ARG A 225 19.61 -16.82 -13.30
C ARG A 225 19.15 -16.23 -14.63
N TYR A 226 17.95 -15.68 -14.64
CA TYR A 226 17.36 -15.05 -15.81
C TYR A 226 17.26 -13.54 -15.63
N TYR A 227 17.87 -12.78 -16.57
CA TYR A 227 17.86 -11.32 -16.55
C TYR A 227 16.72 -10.82 -17.45
N LEU A 228 15.73 -10.17 -16.83
CA LEU A 228 14.68 -9.45 -17.55
C LEU A 228 15.26 -8.14 -18.12
N ILE A 229 16.06 -7.46 -17.32
CA ILE A 229 16.77 -6.23 -17.70
C ILE A 229 18.24 -6.45 -17.41
N LYS A 230 19.03 -6.52 -18.49
CA LYS A 230 20.48 -6.71 -18.39
C LYS A 230 21.14 -5.38 -18.00
N PRO A 231 22.08 -5.40 -17.03
CA PRO A 231 22.85 -4.21 -16.70
C PRO A 231 23.69 -3.77 -17.90
N LYS A 232 23.85 -2.45 -18.06
CA LYS A 232 24.79 -1.88 -19.01
C LYS A 232 26.21 -2.02 -18.45
N ILE A 233 26.84 -3.17 -18.69
CA ILE A 233 28.22 -3.41 -18.29
C ILE A 233 29.11 -2.72 -19.34
N HIS A 234 29.85 -1.69 -18.92
CA HIS A 234 30.96 -1.19 -19.73
C HIS A 234 31.99 -2.31 -19.81
N ALA A 235 32.39 -2.73 -21.01
CA ALA A 235 33.38 -3.78 -21.19
C ALA A 235 34.66 -3.39 -20.44
N VAL A 236 34.91 -4.06 -19.31
CA VAL A 236 36.15 -3.89 -18.57
C VAL A 236 37.24 -4.40 -19.51
N ALA A 237 38.10 -3.49 -19.99
CA ALA A 237 39.24 -3.83 -20.81
C ALA A 237 40.06 -4.87 -20.03
N ARG A 238 39.98 -6.14 -20.43
CA ARG A 238 40.81 -7.18 -19.83
C ARG A 238 42.23 -6.87 -20.26
N PRO A 239 43.17 -6.64 -19.31
CA PRO A 239 44.55 -6.46 -19.70
C PRO A 239 45.00 -7.75 -20.39
N ASN A 240 45.38 -7.66 -21.67
CA ASN A 240 45.95 -8.75 -22.42
C ASN A 240 47.38 -8.97 -21.92
N GLY A 241 47.56 -9.75 -20.86
CA GLY A 241 48.89 -10.11 -20.37
C GLY A 241 49.06 -10.24 -18.86
N PHE A 242 50.16 -10.87 -18.46
CA PHE A 242 50.64 -10.87 -17.08
C PHE A 242 51.24 -9.48 -16.81
N LEU A 243 50.68 -8.73 -15.85
CA LEU A 243 51.13 -7.38 -15.49
C LEU A 243 51.04 -6.32 -16.61
N GLY A 244 50.15 -6.51 -17.59
CA GLY A 244 50.01 -5.60 -18.74
C GLY A 244 50.98 -5.86 -19.89
N VAL A 245 51.80 -6.92 -19.80
CA VAL A 245 52.70 -7.38 -20.87
C VAL A 245 52.13 -8.63 -21.52
N ASN A 246 51.87 -8.57 -22.83
CA ASN A 246 51.31 -9.67 -23.59
C ASN A 246 52.41 -10.67 -23.99
N TRP A 247 52.57 -11.75 -23.22
CA TRP A 247 53.57 -12.82 -23.44
C TRP A 247 53.15 -13.86 -24.50
N GLY A 248 52.02 -13.67 -25.17
CA GLY A 248 51.51 -14.60 -26.19
C GLY A 248 51.96 -14.22 -27.61
N PRO A 249 52.12 -15.20 -28.51
CA PRO A 249 52.33 -14.92 -29.93
C PRO A 249 51.17 -14.10 -30.48
N LYS A 250 51.48 -13.04 -31.26
CA LYS A 250 50.47 -12.26 -31.97
C LYS A 250 49.68 -13.22 -32.86
N ARG A 251 48.36 -13.27 -32.67
CA ARG A 251 47.46 -13.93 -33.61
C ARG A 251 47.18 -12.93 -34.72
N ASP A 252 47.69 -13.21 -35.91
CA ASP A 252 47.36 -12.52 -37.15
C ASP A 252 45.90 -12.81 -37.55
#